data_AF-A0A1Q5GVP3-F1
#
_entry.id   AF-A0A1Q5GVP3-F1
#
_cell.length_a   1.000
_cell.length_b   1.000
_cell.length_c   1.000
_cell.angle_alpha   90.00
_cell.angle_beta   90.00
_cell.angle_gamma   90.00
#
_symmetry.space_group_name_H-M   'P 1'
#
loop_
_entity.id
_entity.type
_entity.pdbx_description
1 polymer ?
#
loop_
_entity_poly.entity_id
_entity_poly.type
_entity_poly.pdbx_seq_one_letter_code
_entity_poly.pdbx_strand_id
1 'polypeptide(L)'
;MRQAAEHARGRDRFPLRRQALYLAGYDDAPDTSEWLAQQQRAERPDGWLTIWLNSRSVAAVAARQGDRDQMGHFITTTLIDDDAGEAANLNYWAYWIGEAPHIQMSDDFIAAANPGPWPGDKLMRHLVGGMNPNHGFFDLNVHTLWALLAIRPSLLRPGTPIGNELRASLPVLLDGRELSVRARRELEDIRYAIRLAEA
;
A
#
# COMPACT_ATOMS: atom_id res chain seq x y z
N MET A 1 3.12 -5.58 23.28
CA MET A 1 2.19 -5.87 22.16
C MET A 1 2.07 -7.37 21.85
N ARG A 2 3.17 -8.14 21.89
CA ARG A 2 3.15 -9.60 21.66
C ARG A 2 2.10 -10.37 22.49
N GLN A 3 2.05 -10.14 23.80
CA GLN A 3 1.02 -10.73 24.68
C GLN A 3 -0.41 -10.38 24.23
N ALA A 4 -0.68 -9.13 23.83
CA ALA A 4 -2.00 -8.73 23.37
C ALA A 4 -2.40 -9.48 22.09
N ALA A 5 -1.47 -9.67 21.15
CA ALA A 5 -1.70 -10.49 19.98
C ALA A 5 -2.01 -11.95 20.37
N GLU A 6 -1.24 -12.55 21.27
CA GLU A 6 -1.42 -13.95 21.71
C GLU A 6 -2.77 -14.22 22.37
N HIS A 7 -3.32 -13.24 23.12
CA HIS A 7 -4.60 -13.35 23.83
C HIS A 7 -5.82 -12.89 23.00
N ALA A 8 -5.61 -12.07 21.97
CA ALA A 8 -6.65 -11.65 21.03
C ALA A 8 -6.88 -12.77 20.02
N ARG A 9 -7.68 -13.78 20.39
CA ARG A 9 -8.02 -14.94 19.57
C ARG A 9 -9.49 -14.90 19.15
N GLY A 10 -9.79 -15.48 17.99
CA GLY A 10 -11.14 -15.60 17.44
C GLY A 10 -11.65 -14.36 16.71
N ARG A 11 -12.78 -14.53 15.99
CA ARG A 11 -13.31 -13.56 15.02
C ARG A 11 -13.55 -12.17 15.60
N ASP A 12 -14.18 -12.07 16.76
CA ASP A 12 -14.55 -10.77 17.35
C ASP A 12 -13.33 -9.95 17.82
N ARG A 13 -12.19 -10.60 18.03
CA ARG A 13 -10.94 -9.96 18.47
C ARG A 13 -9.94 -9.77 17.32
N PHE A 14 -10.33 -10.13 16.10
CA PHE A 14 -9.45 -10.05 14.94
C PHE A 14 -8.88 -8.63 14.71
N PRO A 15 -9.67 -7.53 14.77
CA PRO A 15 -9.12 -6.18 14.58
C PRO A 15 -8.04 -5.84 15.62
N LEU A 16 -8.28 -6.20 16.89
CA LEU A 16 -7.30 -6.00 17.97
C LEU A 16 -6.04 -6.85 17.73
N ARG A 17 -6.19 -8.11 17.35
CA ARG A 17 -5.07 -9.00 17.02
C ARG A 17 -4.23 -8.42 15.89
N ARG A 18 -4.87 -7.97 14.80
CA ARG A 18 -4.20 -7.34 13.65
C ARG A 18 -3.41 -6.10 14.07
N GLN A 19 -4.01 -5.21 14.87
CA GLN A 19 -3.33 -4.02 15.38
C GLN A 19 -2.15 -4.38 16.29
N ALA A 20 -2.33 -5.37 17.17
CA ALA A 20 -1.27 -5.84 18.06
C ALA A 20 -0.09 -6.45 17.29
N LEU A 21 -0.35 -7.21 16.22
CA LEU A 21 0.68 -7.76 15.33
C LEU A 21 1.41 -6.66 14.55
N TYR A 22 0.67 -5.69 14.01
CA TYR A 22 1.24 -4.53 13.33
C TYR A 22 2.19 -3.75 14.25
N LEU A 23 1.75 -3.47 15.49
CA LEU A 23 2.56 -2.74 16.47
C LEU A 23 3.73 -3.59 17.01
N ALA A 24 3.56 -4.90 17.14
CA ALA A 24 4.67 -5.79 17.49
C ALA A 24 5.74 -5.86 16.39
N GLY A 25 5.40 -5.54 15.15
CA GLY A 25 6.35 -5.41 14.05
C GLY A 25 7.36 -4.27 14.17
N TYR A 26 7.19 -3.37 15.15
CA TYR A 26 8.14 -2.31 15.50
C TYR A 26 9.14 -2.74 16.58
N ASP A 27 9.06 -3.99 17.05
CA ASP A 27 9.98 -4.54 18.05
C ASP A 27 11.28 -4.98 17.38
N ASP A 28 12.41 -4.43 17.82
CA ASP A 28 13.75 -4.71 17.29
C ASP A 28 14.37 -6.01 17.84
N ALA A 29 13.62 -6.78 18.66
CA ALA A 29 14.10 -8.06 19.14
C ALA A 29 14.40 -9.04 17.98
N PRO A 30 15.49 -9.83 18.07
CA PRO A 30 15.97 -10.65 16.95
C PRO A 30 15.01 -11.78 16.55
N ASP A 31 14.10 -12.16 17.44
CA ASP A 31 13.09 -13.19 17.21
C ASP A 31 11.77 -12.63 16.66
N THR A 32 11.63 -11.30 16.49
CA THR A 32 10.38 -10.65 16.07
C THR A 32 9.85 -11.23 14.76
N SER A 33 10.70 -11.37 13.74
CA SER A 33 10.29 -11.88 12.42
C SER A 33 9.81 -13.33 12.48
N GLU A 34 10.51 -14.20 13.21
CA GLU A 34 10.11 -15.60 13.39
C GLU A 34 8.80 -15.70 14.18
N TRP A 35 8.68 -14.95 15.27
CA TRP A 35 7.47 -14.89 16.10
C TRP A 35 6.27 -14.41 15.28
N LEU A 36 6.42 -13.35 14.47
CA LEU A 36 5.35 -12.86 13.59
C LEU A 36 4.91 -13.92 12.58
N ALA A 37 5.86 -14.61 11.94
CA ALA A 37 5.56 -15.69 11.00
C ALA A 37 4.83 -16.87 11.67
N GLN A 38 5.12 -17.15 12.94
CA GLN A 38 4.36 -18.11 13.74
C GLN A 38 2.93 -17.61 14.01
N GLN A 39 2.77 -16.34 14.42
CA GLN A 39 1.45 -15.77 14.72
C GLN A 39 0.53 -15.71 13.51
N GLN A 40 1.07 -15.48 12.31
CA GLN A 40 0.32 -15.48 11.05
C GLN A 40 -0.22 -16.87 10.67
N ARG A 41 0.51 -17.94 11.01
CA ARG A 41 0.07 -19.32 10.77
C ARG A 41 -0.98 -19.79 11.77
N ALA A 42 -1.00 -19.20 12.96
CA ALA A 42 -1.82 -19.66 14.08
C ALA A 42 -3.32 -19.32 13.96
N GLU A 43 -3.68 -18.30 13.18
CA GLU A 43 -5.09 -17.96 12.92
C GLU A 43 -5.28 -17.54 11.47
N ARG A 44 -6.38 -17.99 10.87
CA ARG A 44 -6.78 -17.57 9.53
C ARG A 44 -7.95 -16.59 9.64
N PRO A 45 -7.85 -15.41 9.03
CA PRO A 45 -8.97 -14.49 8.93
C PRO A 45 -10.09 -15.08 8.07
N ASP A 46 -11.33 -14.79 8.44
CA ASP A 46 -12.52 -15.10 7.64
C ASP A 46 -13.07 -13.82 7.01
N GLY A 47 -13.55 -13.94 5.77
CA GLY A 47 -14.12 -12.82 5.00
C GLY A 47 -13.06 -12.06 4.20
N TRP A 48 -13.44 -11.61 3.00
CA TRP A 48 -12.52 -11.04 2.02
C TRP A 48 -11.76 -9.82 2.56
N LEU A 49 -12.46 -8.85 3.16
CA LEU A 49 -11.81 -7.63 3.69
C LEU A 49 -10.83 -7.95 4.83
N THR A 50 -11.21 -8.86 5.71
CA THR A 50 -10.37 -9.33 6.82
C THR A 50 -9.09 -10.00 6.31
N ILE A 51 -9.21 -10.84 5.27
CA ILE A 51 -8.10 -11.48 4.59
C ILE A 51 -7.18 -10.42 3.96
N TRP A 52 -7.77 -9.47 3.21
CA TRP A 52 -7.03 -8.40 2.56
C TRP A 52 -6.24 -7.54 3.56
N LEU A 53 -6.90 -7.09 4.64
CA LEU A 53 -6.29 -6.30 5.71
C LEU A 53 -5.17 -7.06 6.43
N ASN A 54 -5.36 -8.37 6.64
CA ASN A 54 -4.33 -9.23 7.20
C ASN A 54 -3.10 -9.29 6.28
N SER A 55 -3.29 -9.66 5.02
CA SER A 55 -2.21 -9.80 4.03
C SER A 55 -1.42 -8.49 3.88
N ARG A 56 -2.11 -7.35 3.82
CA ARG A 56 -1.47 -6.03 3.81
C ARG A 56 -0.63 -5.78 5.07
N SER A 57 -1.17 -6.10 6.24
CA SER A 57 -0.47 -5.88 7.53
C SER A 57 0.78 -6.76 7.62
N VAL A 58 0.69 -8.01 7.18
CA VAL A 58 1.81 -8.94 7.09
C VAL A 58 2.91 -8.39 6.19
N ALA A 59 2.57 -8.00 4.97
CA ALA A 59 3.52 -7.41 4.02
C ALA A 59 4.17 -6.12 4.56
N ALA A 60 3.38 -5.25 5.18
CA ALA A 60 3.87 -4.00 5.75
C ALA A 60 4.84 -4.21 6.92
N VAL A 61 4.62 -5.24 7.74
CA VAL A 61 5.53 -5.58 8.84
C VAL A 61 6.81 -6.24 8.31
N ALA A 62 6.68 -7.19 7.39
CA ALA A 62 7.82 -7.85 6.75
C ALA A 62 8.74 -6.83 6.04
N ALA A 63 8.16 -5.91 5.28
CA ALA A 63 8.87 -4.82 4.60
C ALA A 63 9.68 -3.94 5.56
N ARG A 64 9.20 -3.72 6.79
CA ARG A 64 9.94 -2.98 7.83
C ARG A 64 11.09 -3.77 8.42
N GLN A 65 10.93 -5.10 8.51
CA GLN A 65 11.97 -6.02 8.96
C GLN A 65 12.97 -6.37 7.83
N GLY A 66 12.89 -5.69 6.68
CA GLY A 66 13.80 -5.85 5.54
C GLY A 66 13.37 -6.90 4.50
N ASP A 67 12.30 -7.64 4.75
CA ASP A 67 11.74 -8.60 3.80
C ASP A 67 10.81 -7.90 2.80
N ARG A 68 11.36 -7.60 1.62
CA ARG A 68 10.64 -6.96 0.52
C ARG A 68 9.78 -7.95 -0.29
N ASP A 69 10.05 -9.25 -0.19
CA ASP A 69 9.39 -10.27 -1.01
C ASP A 69 7.90 -10.40 -0.62
N GLN A 70 7.59 -10.25 0.67
CA GLN A 70 6.20 -10.25 1.14
C GLN A 70 5.38 -9.09 0.56
N MET A 71 6.00 -7.94 0.29
CA MET A 71 5.31 -6.83 -0.37
C MET A 71 5.01 -7.16 -1.83
N GLY A 72 5.98 -7.74 -2.54
CA GLY A 72 5.77 -8.22 -3.91
C GLY A 72 4.69 -9.31 -3.99
N HIS A 73 4.66 -10.23 -3.02
CA HIS A 73 3.62 -11.26 -2.93
C HIS A 73 2.24 -10.65 -2.67
N PHE A 74 2.12 -9.69 -1.75
CA PHE A 74 0.86 -8.98 -1.49
C PHE A 74 0.34 -8.29 -2.75
N ILE A 75 1.16 -7.49 -3.44
CA ILE A 75 0.78 -6.85 -4.71
C ILE A 75 0.28 -7.92 -5.68
N THR A 76 1.07 -8.98 -5.87
CA THR A 76 0.80 -10.02 -6.86
C THR A 76 -0.49 -10.78 -6.64
N THR A 77 -0.84 -11.05 -5.38
CA THR A 77 -1.96 -11.94 -5.03
C THR A 77 -3.23 -11.21 -4.65
N THR A 78 -3.15 -9.91 -4.36
CA THR A 78 -4.31 -9.15 -3.85
C THR A 78 -4.62 -7.87 -4.59
N LEU A 79 -3.74 -7.38 -5.47
CA LEU A 79 -3.96 -6.14 -6.21
C LEU A 79 -3.97 -6.37 -7.73
N ILE A 80 -3.10 -7.22 -8.25
CA ILE A 80 -3.04 -7.47 -9.71
C ILE A 80 -4.34 -8.12 -10.19
N ASP A 81 -4.92 -7.54 -11.25
CA ASP A 81 -6.13 -8.04 -11.91
C ASP A 81 -7.32 -8.24 -10.94
N ASP A 82 -7.32 -7.51 -9.82
CA ASP A 82 -8.36 -7.52 -8.78
C ASP A 82 -8.83 -6.08 -8.50
N ASP A 83 -9.84 -5.63 -9.26
CA ASP A 83 -10.42 -4.30 -9.12
C ASP A 83 -10.87 -3.99 -7.67
N ALA A 84 -11.36 -5.00 -6.94
CA ALA A 84 -11.78 -4.81 -5.55
C ALA A 84 -10.57 -4.59 -4.64
N GLY A 85 -9.48 -5.33 -4.87
CA GLY A 85 -8.21 -5.17 -4.19
C GLY A 85 -7.54 -3.81 -4.46
N GLU A 86 -7.55 -3.36 -5.72
CA GLU A 86 -7.03 -2.04 -6.10
C GLU A 86 -7.86 -0.91 -5.46
N ALA A 87 -9.19 -0.99 -5.53
CA ALA A 87 -10.07 -0.03 -4.89
C ALA A 87 -9.85 0.01 -3.37
N ALA A 88 -9.69 -1.15 -2.73
CA ALA A 88 -9.37 -1.25 -1.31
C ALA A 88 -8.02 -0.61 -0.96
N ASN A 89 -6.99 -0.82 -1.76
CA ASN A 89 -5.69 -0.18 -1.57
C ASN A 89 -5.80 1.35 -1.62
N LEU A 90 -6.54 1.87 -2.61
CA LEU A 90 -6.75 3.31 -2.78
C LEU A 90 -7.60 3.90 -1.65
N ASN A 91 -8.70 3.26 -1.26
CA ASN A 91 -9.54 3.69 -0.14
C ASN A 91 -8.78 3.69 1.18
N TYR A 92 -8.00 2.63 1.44
CA TYR A 92 -7.12 2.53 2.60
C TYR A 92 -6.16 3.72 2.65
N TRP A 93 -5.39 3.95 1.58
CA TRP A 93 -4.43 5.05 1.55
C TRP A 93 -5.09 6.41 1.65
N ALA A 94 -6.17 6.64 0.91
CA ALA A 94 -6.90 7.91 0.94
C ALA A 94 -7.38 8.25 2.36
N TYR A 95 -7.87 7.26 3.11
CA TYR A 95 -8.26 7.47 4.50
C TYR A 95 -7.06 7.79 5.40
N TRP A 96 -6.02 6.95 5.38
CA TRP A 96 -4.90 7.09 6.32
C TRP A 96 -4.05 8.34 6.11
N ILE A 97 -3.96 8.86 4.89
CA ILE A 97 -3.23 10.11 4.62
C ILE A 97 -4.11 11.37 4.80
N GLY A 98 -5.42 11.19 5.06
CA GLY A 98 -6.38 12.29 5.22
C GLY A 98 -6.83 12.92 3.90
N GLU A 99 -6.80 12.16 2.80
CA GLU A 99 -7.40 12.52 1.52
C GLU A 99 -8.93 12.40 1.59
N ALA A 100 -9.42 11.32 2.20
CA ALA A 100 -10.83 11.14 2.54
C ALA A 100 -11.14 11.89 3.86
N PRO A 101 -12.01 12.90 3.87
CA PRO A 101 -12.16 13.83 5.00
C PRO A 101 -13.04 13.33 6.15
N HIS A 102 -13.62 12.13 6.06
CA HIS A 102 -14.59 11.63 7.03
C HIS A 102 -14.00 10.54 7.92
N ILE A 103 -14.24 10.68 9.23
CA ILE A 103 -13.97 9.62 10.21
C ILE A 103 -14.85 8.41 9.86
N GLN A 104 -14.22 7.25 9.72
CA GLN A 104 -14.89 5.99 9.44
C GLN A 104 -15.04 5.20 10.75
N MET A 105 -16.25 4.68 10.99
CA MET A 105 -16.56 3.94 12.22
C MET A 105 -16.36 2.43 12.09
N SER A 106 -16.17 1.94 10.86
CA SER A 106 -15.79 0.56 10.52
C SER A 106 -14.77 0.55 9.39
N ASP A 107 -14.16 -0.60 9.13
CA ASP A 107 -13.24 -0.80 7.99
C ASP A 107 -14.01 -1.01 6.66
N ASP A 108 -15.35 -1.05 6.66
CA ASP A 108 -16.15 -1.43 5.48
C ASP A 108 -15.96 -0.48 4.29
N PHE A 109 -15.63 0.79 4.55
CA PHE A 109 -15.33 1.77 3.49
C PHE A 109 -14.15 1.34 2.61
N ILE A 110 -13.25 0.50 3.14
CA ILE A 110 -12.11 -0.04 2.39
C ILE A 110 -12.63 -0.94 1.27
N ALA A 111 -13.65 -1.75 1.53
CA ALA A 111 -14.24 -2.66 0.55
C ALA A 111 -15.16 -1.97 -0.47
N ALA A 112 -15.29 -0.63 -0.42
CA ALA A 112 -16.12 0.10 -1.39
C ALA A 112 -15.51 0.00 -2.79
N ALA A 113 -16.27 -0.57 -3.74
CA ALA A 113 -15.80 -0.80 -5.11
C ALA A 113 -15.39 0.47 -5.86
N ASN A 114 -16.03 1.60 -5.54
CA ASN A 114 -15.70 2.89 -6.15
C ASN A 114 -14.83 3.71 -5.20
N PRO A 115 -13.57 4.03 -5.59
CA PRO A 115 -12.76 5.00 -4.88
C PRO A 115 -13.54 6.31 -4.72
N GLY A 116 -13.69 6.75 -3.48
CA GLY A 116 -14.55 7.90 -3.11
C GLY A 116 -14.25 9.18 -3.90
N PRO A 117 -15.11 10.21 -3.78
CA PRO A 117 -15.02 11.46 -4.57
C PRO A 117 -13.82 12.35 -4.17
N TRP A 118 -12.86 11.79 -3.44
CA TRP A 118 -11.65 12.49 -3.04
C TRP A 118 -10.75 12.75 -4.27
N PRO A 119 -10.10 13.93 -4.34
CA PRO A 119 -9.45 14.39 -5.56
C PRO A 119 -8.12 13.66 -5.87
N GLY A 120 -7.40 13.20 -4.85
CA GLY A 120 -6.17 12.41 -4.98
C GLY A 120 -4.88 13.21 -4.85
N ASP A 121 -4.94 14.54 -4.70
CA ASP A 121 -3.75 15.41 -4.67
C ASP A 121 -2.82 15.13 -3.49
N LYS A 122 -3.37 14.94 -2.28
CA LYS A 122 -2.53 14.65 -1.10
C LYS A 122 -1.98 13.24 -1.19
N LEU A 123 -2.74 12.29 -1.74
CA LEU A 123 -2.28 10.92 -1.95
C LEU A 123 -1.13 10.88 -2.96
N MET A 124 -1.28 11.54 -4.11
CA MET A 124 -0.20 11.68 -5.10
C MET A 124 1.05 12.30 -4.46
N ARG A 125 0.89 13.38 -3.70
CA ARG A 125 1.99 14.02 -2.97
C ARG A 125 2.70 13.08 -2.00
N HIS A 126 1.92 12.33 -1.22
CA HIS A 126 2.45 11.35 -0.28
C HIS A 126 3.26 10.26 -1.00
N LEU A 127 2.71 9.71 -2.09
CA LEU A 127 3.34 8.63 -2.84
C LEU A 127 4.65 9.09 -3.48
N VAL A 128 4.65 10.24 -4.16
CA VAL A 128 5.85 10.84 -4.78
C VAL A 128 6.92 11.14 -3.73
N GLY A 129 6.54 11.73 -2.59
CA GLY A 129 7.47 11.98 -1.48
C GLY A 129 8.01 10.70 -0.82
N GLY A 130 7.28 9.59 -0.95
CA GLY A 130 7.65 8.27 -0.43
C GLY A 130 8.44 7.38 -1.40
N MET A 131 8.81 7.88 -2.60
CA MET A 131 9.56 7.11 -3.60
C MET A 131 11.05 7.03 -3.27
N ASN A 132 11.40 6.22 -2.28
CA ASN A 132 12.76 5.84 -1.97
C ASN A 132 12.96 4.34 -2.25
N PRO A 133 13.79 3.94 -3.23
CA PRO A 133 14.03 2.53 -3.57
C PRO A 133 14.51 1.67 -2.40
N ASN A 134 15.13 2.28 -1.39
CA ASN A 134 15.62 1.56 -0.22
C ASN A 134 14.52 1.19 0.78
N HIS A 135 13.32 1.79 0.66
CA HIS A 135 12.21 1.53 1.57
C HIS A 135 11.42 0.31 1.12
N GLY A 136 11.07 -0.60 2.04
CA GLY A 136 10.31 -1.81 1.72
C GLY A 136 8.88 -1.60 1.19
N PHE A 137 8.41 -0.34 1.16
CA PHE A 137 7.12 0.06 0.58
C PHE A 137 7.23 0.58 -0.86
N PHE A 138 8.44 0.62 -1.43
CA PHE A 138 8.68 1.24 -2.74
C PHE A 138 7.76 0.69 -3.84
N ASP A 139 7.74 -0.64 -4.03
CA ASP A 139 6.91 -1.29 -5.04
C ASP A 139 5.40 -1.02 -4.82
N LEU A 140 4.94 -1.02 -3.57
CA LEU A 140 3.56 -0.68 -3.26
C LEU A 140 3.25 0.77 -3.59
N ASN A 141 4.17 1.69 -3.33
CA ASN A 141 3.97 3.12 -3.63
C ASN A 141 3.91 3.36 -5.15
N VAL A 142 4.78 2.69 -5.92
CA VAL A 142 4.76 2.74 -7.39
C VAL A 142 3.43 2.20 -7.92
N HIS A 143 3.03 1.02 -7.48
CA HIS A 143 1.78 0.39 -7.91
C HIS A 143 0.56 1.23 -7.53
N THR A 144 0.53 1.77 -6.29
CA THR A 144 -0.56 2.65 -5.83
C THR A 144 -0.64 3.93 -6.66
N LEU A 145 0.51 4.53 -7.02
CA LEU A 145 0.51 5.71 -7.88
C LEU A 145 0.00 5.39 -9.28
N TRP A 146 0.45 4.28 -9.87
CA TRP A 146 -0.02 3.82 -11.17
C TRP A 146 -1.55 3.65 -11.19
N ALA A 147 -2.11 2.94 -10.20
CA ALA A 147 -3.55 2.74 -10.06
C ALA A 147 -4.30 4.07 -9.83
N LEU A 148 -3.76 4.97 -8.99
CA LEU A 148 -4.34 6.30 -8.78
C LEU A 148 -4.43 7.10 -10.07
N LEU A 149 -3.37 7.11 -10.89
CA LEU A 149 -3.33 7.89 -12.13
C LEU A 149 -4.27 7.31 -13.20
N ALA A 150 -4.50 5.99 -13.18
CA ALA A 150 -5.49 5.36 -14.05
C ALA A 150 -6.92 5.86 -13.76
N ILE A 151 -7.27 6.04 -12.47
CA ILE A 151 -8.62 6.50 -12.06
C ILE A 151 -8.76 8.03 -11.92
N ARG A 152 -7.64 8.76 -11.86
CA ARG A 152 -7.57 10.22 -11.71
C ARG A 152 -6.55 10.84 -12.67
N PRO A 153 -6.72 10.68 -14.00
CA PRO A 153 -5.76 11.18 -14.99
C PRO A 153 -5.60 12.71 -14.97
N SER A 154 -6.58 13.45 -14.44
CA SER A 154 -6.49 14.91 -14.25
C SER A 154 -5.36 15.35 -13.32
N LEU A 155 -4.82 14.45 -12.50
CA LEU A 155 -3.64 14.71 -11.66
C LEU A 155 -2.38 14.96 -12.49
N LEU A 156 -2.33 14.48 -13.73
CA LEU A 156 -1.21 14.68 -14.66
C LEU A 156 -1.29 16.00 -15.44
N ARG A 157 -2.29 16.86 -15.17
CA ARG A 157 -2.43 18.13 -15.87
C ARG A 157 -1.12 18.94 -15.79
N PRO A 158 -0.63 19.48 -16.91
CA PRO A 158 0.59 20.30 -16.92
C PRO A 158 0.50 21.48 -15.95
N GLY A 159 1.64 21.84 -15.34
CA GLY A 159 1.75 23.01 -14.47
C GLY A 159 1.41 22.77 -13.00
N THR A 160 1.04 21.55 -12.58
CA THR A 160 0.91 21.22 -11.16
C THR A 160 2.30 21.01 -10.54
N PRO A 161 2.59 21.56 -9.34
CA PRO A 161 3.89 21.35 -8.68
C PRO A 161 4.23 19.87 -8.50
N ILE A 162 3.24 19.06 -8.10
CA ILE A 162 3.46 17.64 -7.85
C ILE A 162 3.67 16.82 -9.14
N GLY A 163 3.00 17.18 -10.23
CA GLY A 163 3.24 16.57 -11.54
C GLY A 163 4.66 16.87 -12.04
N ASN A 164 5.17 18.07 -11.75
CA ASN A 164 6.56 18.44 -12.07
C ASN A 164 7.58 17.66 -11.22
N GLU A 165 7.33 17.48 -9.93
CA GLU A 165 8.17 16.66 -9.05
C GLU A 165 8.22 15.19 -9.51
N LEU A 166 7.07 14.60 -9.82
CA LEU A 166 7.00 13.24 -10.36
C LEU A 166 7.77 13.13 -11.68
N ARG A 167 7.60 14.08 -12.61
CA ARG A 167 8.32 14.08 -13.89
C ARG A 167 9.83 14.16 -13.70
N ALA A 168 10.28 14.98 -12.75
CA ALA A 168 11.69 15.14 -12.45
C ALA A 168 12.29 13.90 -11.75
N SER A 169 11.50 13.15 -10.96
CA SER A 169 12.00 11.96 -10.27
C SER A 169 12.07 10.72 -11.16
N LEU A 170 11.20 10.60 -12.18
CA LEU A 170 11.08 9.39 -13.01
C LEU A 170 12.39 8.85 -13.61
N PRO A 171 13.30 9.66 -14.19
CA PRO A 171 14.56 9.15 -14.72
C PRO A 171 15.41 8.46 -13.65
N VAL A 172 15.55 9.09 -12.47
CA VAL A 172 16.31 8.55 -11.35
C VAL A 172 15.69 7.26 -10.82
N LEU A 173 14.36 7.22 -10.75
CA LEU A 173 13.63 6.03 -10.30
C LEU A 173 13.83 4.86 -11.28
N LEU A 174 13.77 5.10 -12.59
CA LEU A 174 13.93 4.06 -13.63
C LEU A 174 15.38 3.54 -13.75
N ASP A 175 16.36 4.33 -13.34
CA ASP A 175 17.77 3.92 -13.29
C ASP A 175 18.10 3.04 -12.06
N GLY A 176 17.13 2.88 -11.14
CA GLY A 176 17.26 2.00 -9.98
C GLY A 176 17.56 0.55 -10.37
N ARG A 177 18.65 -0.01 -9.82
CA ARG A 177 19.07 -1.40 -10.07
C ARG A 177 18.24 -2.44 -9.32
N GLU A 178 17.61 -2.05 -8.22
CA GLU A 178 16.82 -2.92 -7.34
C GLU A 178 15.31 -2.87 -7.64
N LEU A 179 14.89 -2.23 -8.73
CA LEU A 179 13.49 -2.20 -9.12
C LEU A 179 13.01 -3.61 -9.47
N SER A 180 11.85 -4.00 -8.95
CA SER A 180 11.16 -5.15 -9.52
C SER A 180 10.78 -4.87 -10.98
N VAL A 181 10.68 -5.93 -11.78
CA VAL A 181 10.26 -5.85 -13.19
C VAL A 181 8.92 -5.12 -13.32
N ARG A 182 8.02 -5.35 -12.35
CA ARG A 182 6.71 -4.72 -12.33
C ARG A 182 6.78 -3.23 -12.02
N ALA A 183 7.48 -2.84 -10.96
CA ALA A 183 7.63 -1.43 -10.62
C ALA A 183 8.26 -0.65 -11.79
N ARG A 184 9.24 -1.24 -12.49
CA ARG A 184 9.81 -0.65 -13.71
C ARG A 184 8.75 -0.43 -14.79
N ARG A 185 7.94 -1.44 -15.10
CA ARG A 185 6.87 -1.33 -16.11
C ARG A 185 5.85 -0.26 -15.73
N GLU A 186 5.39 -0.23 -14.48
CA GLU A 186 4.41 0.76 -14.00
C GLU A 186 4.98 2.19 -14.05
N LEU A 187 6.26 2.38 -13.73
CA LEU A 187 6.94 3.68 -13.90
C LEU A 187 7.05 4.09 -15.37
N GLU A 188 7.29 3.14 -16.28
CA GLU A 188 7.30 3.40 -17.72
C GLU A 188 5.92 3.81 -18.25
N ASP A 189 4.85 3.13 -17.78
CA ASP A 189 3.46 3.46 -18.10
C ASP A 189 3.11 4.87 -17.60
N ILE A 190 3.52 5.23 -16.37
CA ILE A 190 3.35 6.58 -15.83
C ILE A 190 4.09 7.61 -16.69
N ARG A 191 5.35 7.34 -17.06
CA ARG A 191 6.13 8.22 -17.96
C ARG A 191 5.43 8.40 -19.31
N TYR A 192 4.81 7.35 -19.83
CA TYR A 192 4.02 7.42 -21.06
C TYR A 192 2.75 8.26 -20.87
N ALA A 193 1.99 8.07 -19.79
CA ALA A 193 0.78 8.83 -19.48
C ALA A 193 1.05 10.33 -19.31
N ILE A 194 2.19 10.71 -18.71
CA ILE A 194 2.62 12.12 -18.61
C ILE A 194 2.81 12.72 -20.00
N ARG A 195 3.51 12.03 -20.90
CA ARG A 195 3.71 12.51 -22.28
C ARG A 195 2.40 12.66 -23.04
N LEU A 196 1.44 11.77 -22.82
CA LEU A 196 0.13 11.85 -23.45
C LEU A 196 -0.70 13.03 -22.92
N ALA A 197 -0.59 13.36 -21.63
CA ALA A 197 -1.28 14.51 -21.03
C ALA A 197 -0.71 15.87 -21.45
N GLU A 198 0.47 15.89 -22.07
CA GLU A 198 1.16 17.09 -22.56
C GLU A 198 1.01 17.33 -24.07
N ALA A 199 0.55 16.32 -24.81
CA ALA A 199 0.33 16.36 -26.25
C ALA A 199 -0.98 17.09 -26.60
#